data_AF-A0A2A5CYY1-F1
#
_entry.id   AF-A0A2A5CYY1-F1
#
_cell.length_a   1.000
_cell.length_b   1.000
_cell.length_c   1.000
_cell.angle_alpha   90.00
_cell.angle_beta   90.00
_cell.angle_gamma   90.00
#
_symmetry.space_group_name_H-M   'P 1'
#
loop_
_entity.id
_entity.type
_entity.pdbx_description
1 polymer ?
#
loop_
_entity_poly.entity_id
_entity_poly.type
_entity_poly.pdbx_seq_one_letter_code
_entity_poly.pdbx_strand_id
1 'polypeptide(L)'
;MKQLAGNLRRLMVVIAPWLILACASPAHENTTYLGHDIKSIFVTVHSLDTYEIDGYLVDGKSLATQIKSLTKSHSLKSMIIDASPNASIFDQALGVYIGEQNGLKTYRKSLLWSQKISSAELLAEIDNRNKEGFSLLDLWDNLNNSG
;
A
#
# COMPACT_ATOMS: atom_id res chain seq x y z
N MET A 1 11.14 -43.73 32.44
CA MET A 1 10.22 -43.26 31.38
C MET A 1 9.69 -41.84 31.67
N LYS A 2 10.55 -40.82 31.78
CA LYS A 2 10.13 -39.44 32.14
C LYS A 2 10.77 -38.32 31.29
N GLN A 3 11.46 -38.66 30.19
CA GLN A 3 12.14 -37.66 29.34
C GLN A 3 11.46 -37.39 27.99
N LEU A 4 10.56 -38.25 27.49
CA LEU A 4 9.95 -38.04 26.18
C LEU A 4 8.84 -36.95 26.15
N ALA A 5 8.18 -36.69 27.29
CA ALA A 5 7.04 -35.78 27.33
C ALA A 5 7.43 -34.28 27.33
N GLY A 6 8.68 -33.95 27.69
CA GLY A 6 9.16 -32.57 27.74
C GLY A 6 9.51 -31.97 26.38
N ASN A 7 9.95 -32.81 25.43
CA ASN A 7 10.42 -32.36 24.12
C ASN A 7 9.30 -32.17 23.09
N LEU A 8 8.17 -32.88 23.20
CA LEU A 8 7.02 -32.67 22.29
C LEU A 8 6.31 -31.34 22.53
N ARG A 9 6.20 -30.89 23.79
CA ARG A 9 5.55 -29.61 24.13
C ARG A 9 6.33 -28.40 23.62
N ARG A 10 7.66 -28.48 23.55
CA ARG A 10 8.49 -27.39 22.98
C ARG A 10 8.41 -27.36 21.44
N LEU A 11 8.22 -28.49 20.78
CA LEU A 11 8.13 -28.54 19.32
C LEU A 11 6.82 -27.93 18.79
N MET A 12 5.67 -28.14 19.48
CA MET A 12 4.38 -27.55 19.06
C MET A 12 4.32 -26.03 19.23
N VAL A 13 5.11 -25.45 20.15
CA VAL A 13 5.11 -24.00 20.41
C VAL A 13 5.91 -23.21 19.36
N VAL A 14 6.82 -23.86 18.63
CA VAL A 14 7.69 -23.18 17.65
C VAL A 14 7.03 -23.09 16.25
N ILE A 15 6.07 -23.97 15.93
CA ILE A 15 5.46 -24.04 14.59
C ILE A 15 4.09 -23.31 14.54
N ALA A 16 3.45 -23.11 15.69
CA ALA A 16 2.16 -22.41 15.78
C ALA A 16 2.18 -20.93 15.28
N PRO A 17 3.26 -20.13 15.41
CA PRO A 17 3.23 -18.76 14.91
C PRO A 17 3.33 -18.67 13.37
N TRP A 18 3.89 -19.69 12.72
CA TRP A 18 4.13 -19.67 11.27
C TRP A 18 2.94 -20.17 10.46
N LEU A 19 2.10 -21.03 11.03
CA LEU A 19 0.86 -21.49 10.39
C LEU A 19 -0.29 -20.47 10.46
N ILE A 20 -0.24 -19.50 11.39
CA ILE A 20 -1.23 -18.41 11.45
C ILE A 20 -0.90 -17.32 10.42
N LEU A 21 0.35 -17.22 9.97
CA LEU A 21 0.75 -16.24 8.95
C LEU A 21 0.38 -16.63 7.51
N ALA A 22 0.00 -17.89 7.27
CA ALA A 22 -0.33 -18.41 5.94
C ALA A 22 -1.85 -18.60 5.69
N CYS A 23 -2.71 -18.35 6.68
CA CYS A 23 -4.17 -18.52 6.57
C CYS A 23 -4.96 -17.21 6.53
N ALA A 24 -4.30 -16.06 6.60
CA ALA A 24 -4.92 -14.81 6.21
C ALA A 24 -4.70 -14.60 4.71
N SER A 25 -5.30 -15.45 3.88
CA SER A 25 -5.63 -15.03 2.52
C SER A 25 -6.34 -13.70 2.65
N PRO A 26 -5.83 -12.59 2.06
CA PRO A 26 -6.63 -11.40 1.96
C PRO A 26 -7.71 -11.76 0.94
N ALA A 27 -8.85 -12.26 1.42
CA ALA A 27 -10.10 -12.07 0.71
C ALA A 27 -10.10 -10.60 0.31
N HIS A 28 -10.02 -10.34 -1.00
CA HIS A 28 -9.89 -9.00 -1.57
C HIS A 28 -10.86 -8.07 -0.85
N GLU A 29 -10.33 -7.26 0.07
CA GLU A 29 -11.04 -6.22 0.82
C GLU A 29 -11.27 -5.04 -0.15
N ASN A 30 -11.89 -5.32 -1.31
CA ASN A 30 -12.43 -4.29 -2.17
C ASN A 30 -13.62 -3.71 -1.40
N THR A 31 -13.33 -2.64 -0.67
CA THR A 31 -14.29 -1.98 0.20
C THR A 31 -14.94 -0.92 -0.67
N THR A 32 -16.25 -1.04 -0.92
CA THR A 32 -17.01 0.00 -1.63
C THR A 32 -16.99 1.25 -0.78
N TYR A 33 -16.07 2.16 -1.11
CA TYR A 33 -15.84 3.36 -0.34
C TYR A 33 -16.84 4.43 -0.77
N LEU A 34 -18.05 4.37 -0.20
CA LEU A 34 -19.05 5.43 -0.33
C LEU A 34 -18.65 6.59 0.58
N GLY A 35 -17.65 7.37 0.18
CA GLY A 35 -17.40 8.77 0.57
C GLY A 35 -17.37 9.17 2.06
N HIS A 36 -17.49 8.28 3.04
CA HIS A 36 -17.88 8.70 4.39
C HIS A 36 -17.45 7.80 5.56
N ASP A 37 -16.42 6.95 5.44
CA ASP A 37 -15.87 6.33 6.65
C ASP A 37 -15.05 7.38 7.42
N ILE A 38 -15.61 7.93 8.50
CA ILE A 38 -15.15 9.08 9.30
C ILE A 38 -13.70 8.89 9.82
N LYS A 39 -13.14 7.69 9.71
CA LYS A 39 -11.81 7.32 10.20
C LYS A 39 -10.77 7.18 9.09
N SER A 40 -10.96 7.89 7.98
CA SER A 40 -9.98 7.89 6.89
C SER A 40 -9.53 9.27 6.51
N ILE A 41 -8.29 9.30 6.04
CA ILE A 41 -7.67 10.50 5.52
C ILE A 41 -7.47 10.38 4.01
N PHE A 42 -7.68 11.48 3.31
CA PHE A 42 -7.44 11.59 1.88
C PHE A 42 -6.11 12.29 1.66
N VAL A 43 -5.25 11.67 0.86
CA VAL A 43 -3.93 12.19 0.51
C VAL A 43 -3.80 12.16 -1.00
N THR A 44 -3.59 13.31 -1.61
CA THR A 44 -3.23 13.39 -3.03
C THR A 44 -1.72 13.28 -3.18
N VAL A 45 -1.23 12.40 -4.05
CA VAL A 45 0.19 12.25 -4.35
C VAL A 45 0.49 13.00 -5.63
N HIS A 46 1.37 14.01 -5.57
CA HIS A 46 1.82 14.78 -6.74
C HIS A 46 3.17 14.29 -7.24
N SER A 47 4.13 14.11 -6.33
CA SER A 47 5.47 13.58 -6.61
C SER A 47 6.10 13.04 -5.32
N LEU A 48 7.31 12.47 -5.42
CA LEU A 48 8.10 11.96 -4.30
C LEU A 48 8.20 12.90 -3.09
N ASP A 49 8.26 14.20 -3.35
CA ASP A 49 8.45 15.24 -2.33
C ASP A 49 7.23 16.13 -2.16
N THR A 50 6.12 15.83 -2.84
CA THR A 50 4.93 16.69 -2.83
C THR A 50 3.67 15.87 -2.68
N TYR A 51 3.03 16.05 -1.53
CA TYR A 51 1.75 15.46 -1.16
C TYR A 51 0.76 16.56 -0.83
N GLU A 52 -0.52 16.28 -0.95
CA GLU A 52 -1.58 17.18 -0.54
C GLU A 52 -2.49 16.49 0.46
N ILE A 53 -2.83 17.22 1.52
CA ILE A 53 -3.65 16.76 2.63
C ILE A 53 -4.50 17.95 3.09
N ASP A 54 -5.82 17.76 3.15
CA ASP A 54 -6.79 18.82 3.47
C ASP A 54 -6.61 20.13 2.66
N GLY A 55 -6.14 20.02 1.41
CA GLY A 55 -5.90 21.16 0.51
C GLY A 55 -4.53 21.85 0.67
N TYR A 56 -3.63 21.33 1.51
CA TYR A 56 -2.29 21.89 1.72
C TYR A 56 -1.21 20.99 1.13
N LEU A 57 -0.28 21.59 0.37
CA LEU A 57 0.91 20.92 -0.14
C LEU A 57 1.97 20.76 0.95
N VAL A 58 2.49 19.55 1.09
CA VAL A 58 3.42 19.15 2.15
C VAL A 58 4.50 18.21 1.60
N ASP A 59 5.66 18.19 2.24
CA ASP A 59 6.70 17.20 1.97
C ASP A 59 6.41 15.86 2.68
N GLY A 60 7.17 14.80 2.37
CA GLY A 60 6.96 13.48 2.98
C GLY A 60 7.13 13.44 4.50
N LYS A 61 8.03 14.28 5.07
CA LYS A 61 8.24 14.36 6.52
C LYS A 61 7.06 15.03 7.23
N SER A 62 6.54 16.09 6.63
CA SER A 62 5.37 16.83 7.11
C SER A 62 4.12 15.98 6.98
N LEU A 63 3.95 15.25 5.87
CA LEU A 63 2.88 14.28 5.69
C LEU A 63 2.89 13.23 6.81
N ALA A 64 4.04 12.59 7.06
CA ALA A 64 4.17 11.59 8.12
C ALA A 64 3.81 12.16 9.50
N THR A 65 4.24 13.39 9.79
CA THR A 65 3.95 14.08 11.05
C THR A 65 2.46 14.39 11.19
N GLN A 66 1.82 14.87 10.13
CA GLN A 66 0.39 15.16 10.11
C GLN A 66 -0.45 13.90 10.25
N ILE A 67 -0.14 12.85 9.49
CA ILE A 67 -0.81 11.55 9.62
C ILE A 67 -0.69 11.05 11.05
N LYS A 68 0.52 11.06 11.65
CA LYS A 68 0.72 10.63 13.04
C LYS A 68 -0.14 11.42 14.02
N SER A 69 -0.21 12.74 13.86
CA SER A 69 -1.02 13.63 14.68
C SER A 69 -2.52 13.32 14.53
N LEU A 70 -2.99 13.16 13.30
CA LEU A 70 -4.38 12.88 12.97
C LEU A 70 -4.81 11.49 13.43
N THR A 71 -3.97 10.47 13.27
CA THR A 71 -4.21 9.12 13.79
C THR A 71 -4.37 9.14 15.31
N LYS A 72 -3.52 9.89 16.03
CA LYS A 72 -3.62 10.01 17.49
C LYS A 72 -4.87 10.75 17.96
N SER A 73 -5.30 11.78 17.23
CA SER A 73 -6.42 12.64 17.63
C SER A 73 -7.79 12.10 17.20
N HIS A 74 -7.87 11.47 16.03
CA HIS A 74 -9.13 11.07 15.40
C HIS A 74 -9.29 9.55 15.26
N SER A 75 -8.32 8.77 15.76
CA SER A 75 -8.33 7.30 15.64
C SER A 75 -8.50 6.83 14.19
N LEU A 76 -7.76 7.46 13.28
CA LEU A 76 -7.74 7.08 11.87
C LEU A 76 -7.36 5.61 11.72
N LYS A 77 -8.02 4.91 10.79
CA LYS A 77 -7.81 3.50 10.47
C LYS A 77 -7.29 3.29 9.07
N SER A 78 -7.52 4.25 8.19
CA SER A 78 -7.20 4.11 6.79
C SER A 78 -6.77 5.41 6.13
N MET A 79 -6.04 5.26 5.03
CA MET A 79 -5.58 6.34 4.18
C MET A 79 -5.98 6.02 2.74
N ILE A 80 -6.56 7.00 2.06
CA ILE A 80 -6.93 6.92 0.66
C ILE A 80 -5.95 7.77 -0.12
N ILE A 81 -5.22 7.14 -1.01
CA ILE A 81 -4.28 7.75 -1.93
C ILE A 81 -5.03 8.10 -3.22
N ASP A 82 -5.02 9.38 -3.57
CA ASP A 82 -5.43 9.90 -4.87
C ASP A 82 -4.17 10.26 -5.66
N ALA A 83 -3.87 9.53 -6.73
CA ALA A 83 -2.67 9.82 -7.51
C ALA A 83 -2.99 10.94 -8.50
N SER A 84 -2.22 12.04 -8.47
CA SER A 84 -2.28 13.04 -9.53
C SER A 84 -1.90 12.41 -10.88
N PRO A 85 -2.32 12.99 -12.02
CA PRO A 85 -1.99 12.46 -13.34
C PRO A 85 -0.49 12.26 -13.61
N ASN A 86 0.38 12.98 -12.87
CA ASN A 86 1.82 12.94 -13.04
C ASN A 86 2.54 12.07 -11.99
N ALA A 87 1.83 11.55 -10.99
CA ALA A 87 2.43 10.76 -9.94
C ALA A 87 2.76 9.35 -10.43
N SER A 88 4.04 8.98 -10.35
CA SER A 88 4.49 7.65 -10.71
C SER A 88 3.98 6.60 -9.72
N ILE A 89 4.06 5.33 -10.11
CA ILE A 89 3.78 4.20 -9.20
C ILE A 89 4.74 4.22 -8.01
N PHE A 90 5.97 4.70 -8.21
CA PHE A 90 6.96 4.83 -7.15
C PHE A 90 6.57 5.91 -6.13
N ASP A 91 6.10 7.07 -6.59
CA ASP A 91 5.61 8.15 -5.72
C ASP A 91 4.42 7.65 -4.87
N GLN A 92 3.53 6.89 -5.50
CA GLN A 92 2.40 6.27 -4.81
C GLN A 92 2.87 5.24 -3.77
N ALA A 93 3.85 4.40 -4.10
CA ALA A 93 4.40 3.41 -3.18
C ALA A 93 5.00 4.06 -1.92
N LEU A 94 5.67 5.20 -2.06
CA LEU A 94 6.18 5.98 -0.94
C LEU A 94 5.05 6.61 -0.11
N GLY A 95 4.04 7.19 -0.76
CA GLY A 95 2.86 7.70 -0.06
C GLY A 95 2.19 6.61 0.78
N VAL A 96 1.97 5.43 0.18
CA VAL A 96 1.44 4.25 0.86
C VAL A 96 2.31 3.82 2.04
N TYR A 97 3.63 3.72 1.83
CA TYR A 97 4.57 3.34 2.88
C TYR A 97 4.47 4.26 4.10
N ILE A 98 4.35 5.58 3.89
CA ILE A 98 4.16 6.54 4.99
C ILE A 98 2.90 6.22 5.80
N GLY A 99 1.77 5.92 5.14
CA GLY A 99 0.55 5.53 5.82
C GLY A 99 0.66 4.21 6.59
N GLU A 100 1.29 3.20 5.99
CA GLU A 100 1.54 1.89 6.62
C GLU A 100 2.41 2.01 7.87
N GLN A 101 3.47 2.83 7.82
CA GLN A 101 4.32 3.10 8.99
C GLN A 101 3.56 3.80 10.13
N ASN A 102 2.44 4.45 9.82
CA ASN A 102 1.53 5.05 10.81
C ASN A 102 0.36 4.13 11.19
N GLY A 103 0.41 2.85 10.80
CA GLY A 103 -0.58 1.84 11.17
C GLY A 103 -1.90 1.93 10.40
N LEU A 104 -1.94 2.66 9.29
CA LEU A 104 -3.15 2.83 8.47
C LEU A 104 -3.22 1.74 7.39
N LYS A 105 -4.43 1.22 7.15
CA LYS A 105 -4.73 0.48 5.92
C LYS A 105 -4.78 1.45 4.75
N THR A 106 -4.12 1.14 3.64
CA THR A 106 -4.07 2.07 2.49
C THR A 106 -4.91 1.59 1.31
N TYR A 107 -5.50 2.56 0.61
CA TYR A 107 -6.39 2.31 -0.52
C TYR A 107 -6.09 3.28 -1.66
N ARG A 108 -6.12 2.80 -2.90
CA ARG A 108 -6.10 3.62 -4.12
C ARG A 108 -7.52 4.09 -4.42
N LYS A 109 -7.71 5.39 -4.61
CA LYS A 109 -8.98 5.95 -5.10
C LYS A 109 -9.22 5.53 -6.55
N SER A 110 -10.43 5.07 -6.85
CA SER A 110 -10.95 4.87 -8.21
C SER A 110 -12.27 5.65 -8.35
N LEU A 111 -12.81 5.73 -9.58
CA LEU A 111 -14.03 6.46 -9.91
C LEU A 111 -15.25 6.03 -9.06
N LEU A 112 -15.36 4.74 -8.74
CA LEU A 112 -16.56 4.16 -8.12
C LEU A 112 -16.28 3.40 -6.81
N TRP A 113 -15.02 3.10 -6.49
CA TRP A 113 -14.62 2.38 -5.29
C TRP A 113 -13.19 2.72 -4.90
N SER A 114 -12.71 2.19 -3.77
CA SER A 114 -11.30 2.24 -3.41
C SER A 114 -10.75 0.83 -3.29
N GLN A 115 -9.59 0.59 -3.92
CA GLN A 115 -8.93 -0.71 -3.91
C GLN A 115 -7.86 -0.71 -2.82
N LYS A 116 -7.84 -1.74 -1.99
CA LYS A 116 -6.75 -1.90 -1.01
C LYS A 116 -5.43 -2.09 -1.75
N ILE A 117 -4.41 -1.37 -1.31
CA ILE A 117 -3.05 -1.43 -1.85
C ILE A 117 -2.05 -1.55 -0.70
N SER A 118 -0.85 -2.03 -1.02
CA SER A 118 0.30 -2.00 -0.14
C SER A 118 1.55 -1.50 -0.85
N SER A 119 2.51 -0.96 -0.10
CA SER A 119 3.76 -0.47 -0.68
C SER A 119 4.52 -1.61 -1.36
N ALA A 120 4.49 -2.80 -0.78
CA ALA A 120 5.10 -4.01 -1.33
C ALA A 120 4.49 -4.42 -2.68
N GLU A 121 3.17 -4.40 -2.83
CA GLU A 121 2.50 -4.72 -4.10
C GLU A 121 2.87 -3.72 -5.21
N LEU A 122 2.92 -2.42 -4.88
CA LEU A 122 3.29 -1.38 -5.84
C LEU A 122 4.76 -1.47 -6.26
N LEU A 123 5.65 -1.79 -5.32
CA LEU A 123 7.06 -2.02 -5.63
C LEU A 123 7.26 -3.29 -6.47
N ALA A 124 6.48 -4.35 -6.21
CA ALA A 124 6.49 -5.55 -7.04
C ALA A 124 5.97 -5.28 -8.46
N GLU A 125 4.99 -4.39 -8.62
CA GLU A 125 4.51 -3.94 -9.94
C GLU A 125 5.63 -3.25 -10.73
N ILE A 126 6.44 -2.41 -10.08
CA ILE A 126 7.60 -1.76 -10.70
C ILE A 126 8.65 -2.79 -11.11
N ASP A 127 8.99 -3.72 -10.21
CA ASP A 127 9.96 -4.78 -10.48
C ASP A 127 9.51 -5.69 -11.63
N ASN A 128 8.22 -6.05 -11.67
CA ASN A 128 7.64 -6.81 -12.78
C ASN A 128 7.66 -6.02 -14.08
N ARG A 129 7.30 -4.73 -14.10
CA ARG A 129 7.41 -3.89 -15.31
C ARG A 129 8.86 -3.75 -15.81
N ASN A 130 9.82 -3.72 -14.89
CA ASN A 130 11.24 -3.67 -15.21
C ASN A 130 11.77 -5.00 -15.74
N LYS A 131 11.24 -6.13 -15.25
CA LYS A 131 11.59 -7.50 -15.70
C LYS A 131 10.89 -7.90 -17.00
N GLU A 132 9.63 -7.49 -17.15
CA GLU A 132 8.83 -7.73 -18.34
C GLU A 132 9.26 -6.86 -19.51
N GLY A 133 10.20 -5.93 -19.30
CA GLY A 133 10.94 -5.26 -20.36
C GLY A 133 10.04 -4.94 -21.52
N PHE A 134 9.19 -3.92 -21.36
CA PHE A 134 8.60 -3.21 -22.49
C PHE A 134 9.73 -3.02 -23.51
N SER A 135 9.75 -3.89 -24.53
CA SER A 135 10.79 -3.89 -25.53
C SER A 135 10.59 -2.55 -26.24
N LEU A 136 11.52 -1.62 -26.03
CA LEU A 136 11.52 -0.35 -26.77
C LEU A 136 11.58 -0.63 -28.28
N LEU A 137 12.07 -1.81 -28.69
CA LEU A 137 11.96 -2.34 -30.04
C LEU A 137 10.50 -2.64 -30.42
N ASP A 138 9.70 -3.29 -29.56
CA ASP A 138 8.29 -3.60 -29.86
C ASP A 138 7.42 -2.34 -29.90
N LEU A 139 7.76 -1.30 -29.13
CA LEU A 139 7.06 -0.01 -29.16
C LEU A 139 7.49 0.85 -30.36
N TRP A 140 8.76 0.77 -30.76
CA TRP A 140 9.29 1.42 -31.97
C TRP A 140 8.79 0.75 -33.25
N ASP A 141 8.68 -0.59 -33.27
CA ASP A 141 8.11 -1.36 -34.38
C ASP A 141 6.60 -1.10 -34.52
N ASN A 142 5.85 -0.96 -33.43
CA ASN A 142 4.43 -0.60 -33.51
C ASN A 142 4.20 0.85 -33.97
N LEU A 143 5.13 1.77 -33.69
CA LEU A 143 5.07 3.16 -34.16
C LEU A 143 5.51 3.33 -35.62
N ASN A 144 6.41 2.47 -36.13
CA ASN A 144 6.93 2.56 -37.50
C ASN A 144 6.20 1.66 -38.52
N ASN A 145 5.41 0.67 -38.06
CA ASN A 145 4.66 -0.24 -38.94
C ASN A 145 3.14 0.02 -38.93
N SER A 146 2.67 1.12 -38.35
CA SER A 146 1.25 1.55 -38.38
C SER A 146 0.92 2.55 -39.52
N GLY A 147 1.75 2.58 -40.57
CA GLY A 147 1.53 3.33 -41.81
C GLY A 147 1.18 2.43 -42.99
#